data_AF-A0A5C7QE86-F1
#
_entry.id   AF-A0A5C7QE86-F1
#
_cell.length_a   1.000
_cell.length_b   1.000
_cell.length_c   1.000
_cell.angle_alpha   90.00
_cell.angle_beta   90.00
_cell.angle_gamma   90.00
#
_symmetry.space_group_name_H-M   'P 1'
#
loop_
_entity.id
_entity.type
_entity.pdbx_description
1 polymer ?
#
loop_
_entity_poly.entity_id
_entity_poly.type
_entity_poly.pdbx_seq_one_letter_code
_entity_poly.pdbx_strand_id
1 'polypeptide(L)'
;MRTGTDPMDVMSDGSVTTPRPAAVRVGHLLVIGLMLTAMLCGQQAFDFSSTPRVLTRDQFFALHRAAGLMVGMLVVVWLCLRRKSWRRGWIGLWHALLLSVALLIPLAPWLARMLEGRLEEAFALAPAYNLVSRPENDLAYLLLHWHRMIIDGFLTLLGIHVAAALFHAVVLKDRLLSRMFCGRPPT
;
A
#
# COMPACT_ATOMS: atom_id res chain seq x y z
N MET A 1 -37.35 13.66 55.56
CA MET A 1 -36.38 12.54 55.47
C MET A 1 -37.00 11.48 54.57
N ARG A 2 -36.63 11.45 53.29
CA ARG A 2 -37.14 10.49 52.31
C ARG A 2 -35.91 9.77 51.76
N THR A 3 -35.76 8.51 52.14
CA THR A 3 -34.71 7.60 51.69
C THR A 3 -35.05 7.15 50.27
N GLY A 4 -34.37 7.73 49.28
CA GLY A 4 -34.36 7.26 47.90
C GLY A 4 -32.98 6.70 47.61
N THR A 5 -32.87 5.37 47.60
CA THR A 5 -31.73 4.65 47.05
C THR A 5 -31.84 4.70 45.53
N ASP A 6 -31.06 5.56 44.88
CA ASP A 6 -30.93 5.53 43.43
C ASP A 6 -30.18 4.25 43.02
N PRO A 7 -30.72 3.48 42.06
CA PRO A 7 -30.11 2.25 41.62
C PRO A 7 -28.87 2.57 40.78
N MET A 8 -27.74 1.99 41.20
CA MET A 8 -26.68 1.44 40.36
C MET A 8 -26.78 1.88 38.89
N ASP A 9 -26.14 3.00 38.56
CA ASP A 9 -25.88 3.39 37.19
C ASP A 9 -24.92 2.34 36.61
N VAL A 10 -25.51 1.32 35.99
CA VAL A 10 -24.81 0.23 35.33
C VAL A 10 -23.98 0.89 34.26
N MET A 11 -22.68 0.95 34.51
CA MET A 11 -21.64 1.34 33.60
C MET A 11 -21.67 0.39 32.39
N SER A 12 -22.59 0.66 31.47
CA SER A 12 -22.63 0.12 30.12
C SER A 12 -21.46 0.78 29.38
N ASP A 13 -20.25 0.29 29.64
CA ASP A 13 -19.10 0.51 28.76
C ASP A 13 -19.27 -0.38 27.52
N GLY A 14 -20.38 -0.15 26.83
CA GLY A 14 -20.57 -0.57 25.45
C GLY A 14 -19.62 0.27 24.64
N SER A 15 -18.39 -0.23 24.45
CA SER A 15 -17.46 0.33 23.49
C SER A 15 -18.12 0.27 22.10
N VAL A 16 -18.90 1.29 21.77
CA VAL A 16 -19.41 1.54 20.44
C VAL A 16 -18.18 1.81 19.59
N THR A 17 -17.60 0.73 19.06
CA THR A 17 -16.45 0.82 18.19
C THR A 17 -16.92 1.53 16.93
N THR A 18 -16.64 2.83 16.84
CA THR A 18 -17.01 3.64 15.70
C THR A 18 -16.50 2.98 14.41
N PRO A 19 -17.36 2.80 13.39
CA PRO A 19 -16.93 2.24 12.12
C PRO A 19 -15.75 3.03 11.58
N ARG A 20 -14.74 2.36 11.02
CA ARG A 20 -13.66 3.08 10.35
C ARG A 20 -14.25 3.93 9.22
N PRO A 21 -13.82 5.19 9.05
CA PRO A 21 -14.33 6.06 8.00
C PRO A 21 -14.21 5.37 6.64
N ALA A 22 -15.24 5.48 5.80
CA ALA A 22 -15.27 4.86 4.47
C ALA A 22 -14.03 5.23 3.64
N ALA A 23 -13.57 6.47 3.73
CA ALA A 23 -12.35 6.96 3.08
C ALA A 23 -11.10 6.13 3.40
N VAL A 24 -10.94 5.68 4.66
CA VAL A 24 -9.80 4.86 5.07
C VAL A 24 -9.88 3.47 4.44
N ARG A 25 -11.08 2.89 4.40
CA ARG A 25 -11.30 1.56 3.82
C ARG A 25 -11.06 1.57 2.32
N VAL A 26 -11.67 2.53 1.63
CA VAL A 26 -11.51 2.72 0.18
C VAL A 26 -10.06 3.00 -0.15
N GLY A 27 -9.38 3.89 0.58
CA GLY A 27 -7.95 4.14 0.41
C GLY A 27 -7.11 2.88 0.54
N HIS A 28 -7.40 2.04 1.55
CA HIS A 28 -6.70 0.76 1.71
C HIS A 28 -6.92 -0.20 0.56
N LEU A 29 -8.17 -0.40 0.16
CA LEU A 29 -8.52 -1.31 -0.92
C LEU A 29 -7.95 -0.83 -2.25
N LEU A 30 -7.92 0.48 -2.46
CA LEU A 30 -7.31 1.11 -3.62
C LEU A 30 -5.79 0.86 -3.65
N VAL A 31 -5.09 1.04 -2.53
CA VAL A 31 -3.66 0.71 -2.45
C VAL A 31 -3.41 -0.77 -2.73
N ILE A 32 -4.21 -1.69 -2.16
CA ILE A 32 -4.10 -3.13 -2.47
C ILE A 32 -4.27 -3.37 -3.97
N GLY A 33 -5.33 -2.83 -4.58
CA GLY A 33 -5.62 -3.04 -6.00
C GLY A 33 -4.53 -2.49 -6.92
N LEU A 34 -4.00 -1.31 -6.60
CA LEU A 34 -2.89 -0.71 -7.35
C LEU A 34 -1.58 -1.49 -7.16
N MET A 35 -1.27 -1.97 -5.95
CA MET A 35 -0.08 -2.77 -5.70
C MET A 35 -0.14 -4.12 -6.42
N LEU A 36 -1.29 -4.79 -6.41
CA LEU A 36 -1.50 -6.02 -7.17
C LEU A 36 -1.35 -5.77 -8.67
N THR A 37 -1.96 -4.70 -9.19
CA THR A 37 -1.79 -4.29 -10.60
C THR A 37 -0.33 -4.05 -10.93
N ALA A 38 0.40 -3.29 -10.11
CA ALA A 38 1.81 -3.02 -10.30
C ALA A 38 2.64 -4.30 -10.30
N MET A 39 2.42 -5.21 -9.33
CA MET A 39 3.16 -6.46 -9.24
C MET A 39 2.92 -7.37 -10.45
N LEU A 40 1.66 -7.61 -10.81
CA LEU A 40 1.30 -8.47 -11.94
C LEU A 40 1.81 -7.90 -13.27
N CYS A 41 1.62 -6.60 -13.50
CA CYS A 41 2.15 -5.94 -14.70
C CYS A 41 3.68 -5.96 -14.72
N GLY A 42 4.35 -5.79 -13.58
CA GLY A 42 5.80 -5.86 -13.47
C GLY A 42 6.33 -7.25 -13.84
N GLN A 43 5.74 -8.31 -13.28
CA GLN A 43 6.13 -9.69 -13.62
C GLN A 43 5.97 -9.97 -15.12
N GLN A 44 4.87 -9.53 -15.74
CA GLN A 44 4.64 -9.69 -17.18
C GLN A 44 5.55 -8.79 -18.04
N ALA A 45 5.86 -7.57 -17.60
CA ALA A 45 6.73 -6.64 -18.32
C ALA A 45 8.19 -7.13 -18.36
N PHE A 46 8.66 -7.78 -17.29
CA PHE A 46 10.03 -8.25 -17.14
C PHE A 46 10.21 -9.76 -17.40
N ASP A 47 9.15 -10.48 -17.77
CA ASP A 47 9.26 -11.84 -18.28
C ASP A 47 9.60 -11.82 -19.78
N PHE A 48 10.87 -12.08 -20.10
CA PHE A 48 11.35 -12.18 -21.47
C PHE A 48 11.33 -13.62 -22.00
N SER A 49 10.92 -14.60 -21.20
CA SER A 49 10.82 -16.00 -21.62
C SER A 49 9.57 -16.26 -22.47
N SER A 50 8.55 -15.41 -22.34
CA SER A 50 7.28 -15.57 -23.03
C SER A 50 6.82 -14.27 -23.70
N THR A 51 6.06 -14.39 -24.80
CA THR A 51 5.41 -13.25 -25.43
C THR A 51 4.08 -12.95 -24.72
N PRO A 52 3.86 -11.72 -24.23
CA PRO A 52 2.62 -11.39 -23.54
C PRO A 52 1.43 -11.46 -24.51
N ARG A 53 0.31 -12.04 -24.07
CA ARG A 53 -0.85 -12.33 -24.94
C ARG A 53 -1.91 -11.24 -24.97
N VAL A 54 -2.09 -10.52 -23.87
CA VAL A 54 -3.24 -9.61 -23.66
C VAL A 54 -2.90 -8.17 -24.00
N LEU A 55 -1.74 -7.70 -23.53
CA LEU A 55 -1.23 -6.36 -23.75
C LEU A 55 0.18 -6.43 -24.33
N THR A 56 0.63 -5.37 -24.97
CA THR A 56 2.04 -5.28 -25.37
C THR A 56 2.93 -5.12 -24.13
N ARG A 57 4.21 -5.48 -24.26
CA ARG A 57 5.16 -5.35 -23.14
C ARG A 57 5.28 -3.89 -22.68
N ASP A 58 5.25 -2.95 -23.62
CA ASP A 58 5.30 -1.51 -23.33
C ASP A 58 4.07 -1.03 -22.55
N GLN A 59 2.89 -1.61 -22.84
CA GLN A 59 1.67 -1.35 -22.07
C GLN A 59 1.78 -1.90 -20.64
N PHE A 60 2.35 -3.10 -20.45
CA PHE A 60 2.62 -3.62 -19.11
C PHE A 60 3.62 -2.74 -18.35
N PHE A 61 4.69 -2.25 -19.01
CA PHE A 61 5.61 -1.28 -18.44
C PHE A 61 4.92 0.03 -18.05
N ALA A 62 4.03 0.55 -18.90
CA ALA A 62 3.26 1.76 -18.59
C ALA A 62 2.33 1.55 -17.39
N LEU A 63 1.56 0.47 -17.36
CA LEU A 63 0.64 0.15 -16.26
C LEU A 63 1.37 -0.10 -14.94
N HIS A 64 2.49 -0.85 -14.97
CA HIS A 64 3.34 -1.08 -13.81
C HIS A 64 3.81 0.24 -13.19
N ARG A 65 4.36 1.14 -14.02
CA ARG A 65 4.84 2.45 -13.58
C ARG A 65 3.72 3.34 -13.06
N ALA A 66 2.63 3.46 -13.82
CA ALA A 66 1.50 4.29 -13.44
C ALA A 66 0.89 3.83 -12.11
N ALA A 67 0.69 2.52 -11.94
CA ALA A 67 0.19 1.95 -10.70
C ALA A 67 1.18 2.18 -9.53
N GLY A 68 2.48 1.97 -9.75
CA GLY A 68 3.51 2.23 -8.74
C GLY A 68 3.57 3.71 -8.30
N LEU A 69 3.51 4.64 -9.25
CA LEU A 69 3.54 6.07 -8.96
C LEU A 69 2.28 6.52 -8.20
N MET A 70 1.10 6.00 -8.58
CA MET A 70 -0.14 6.21 -7.83
C MET A 70 -0.04 5.67 -6.40
N VAL A 71 0.50 4.46 -6.20
CA VAL A 71 0.76 3.92 -4.85
C VAL A 71 1.67 4.87 -4.06
N GLY A 72 2.78 5.33 -4.64
CA GLY A 72 3.68 6.28 -3.98
C GLY A 72 2.97 7.56 -3.52
N MET A 73 2.18 8.18 -4.39
CA MET A 73 1.39 9.37 -4.06
C MET A 73 0.37 9.11 -2.94
N LEU A 74 -0.40 8.02 -3.05
CA LEU A 74 -1.38 7.64 -2.02
C LEU A 74 -0.71 7.37 -0.68
N VAL A 75 0.42 6.67 -0.69
CA VAL A 75 1.19 6.35 0.52
C VAL A 75 1.74 7.63 1.18
N VAL A 76 2.23 8.61 0.41
CA VAL A 76 2.65 9.91 0.97
C VAL A 76 1.49 10.62 1.66
N VAL A 77 0.33 10.71 0.98
CA VAL A 77 -0.88 11.30 1.58
C VAL A 77 -1.26 10.56 2.85
N TRP A 78 -1.28 9.22 2.80
CA TRP A 78 -1.62 8.38 3.93
C TRP A 78 -0.66 8.59 5.10
N LEU A 79 0.64 8.62 4.83
CA LEU A 79 1.65 8.82 5.85
C LEU A 79 1.42 10.16 6.57
N CYS A 80 1.16 11.23 5.82
CA CYS A 80 0.84 12.54 6.36
C CYS A 80 -0.41 12.53 7.25
N LEU A 81 -1.49 11.89 6.79
CA LEU A 81 -2.75 11.79 7.53
C LEU A 81 -2.64 10.95 8.81
N ARG A 82 -1.75 9.95 8.83
CA ARG A 82 -1.61 8.99 9.94
C ARG A 82 -0.47 9.29 10.90
N ARG A 83 0.28 10.39 10.74
CA ARG A 83 1.46 10.73 11.55
C ARG A 83 1.24 10.59 13.07
N LYS A 84 0.09 11.04 13.59
CA LYS A 84 -0.27 10.95 15.03
C LYS A 84 -0.56 9.53 15.52
N SER A 85 -0.89 8.61 14.62
CA SER A 85 -1.20 7.21 14.94
C SER A 85 0.04 6.31 15.00
N TRP A 86 1.14 6.70 14.36
CA TRP A 86 2.39 5.92 14.39
C TRP A 86 2.99 5.82 15.77
N ARG A 87 2.84 6.88 16.57
CA ARG A 87 3.33 6.94 17.96
C ARG A 87 2.46 6.13 18.94
N ARG A 88 1.35 5.53 18.47
CA ARG A 88 0.42 4.78 19.31
C ARG A 88 0.60 3.28 19.11
N GLY A 89 1.57 2.73 19.85
CA GLY A 89 1.77 1.29 20.00
C GLY A 89 2.33 0.57 18.77
N TRP A 90 2.52 -0.74 18.94
CA TRP A 90 3.18 -1.62 17.96
C TRP A 90 2.46 -1.69 16.61
N ILE A 91 1.13 -1.67 16.59
CA ILE A 91 0.34 -1.73 15.36
C ILE A 91 0.55 -0.45 14.52
N GLY A 92 0.58 0.72 15.16
CA GLY A 92 0.83 1.98 14.48
C GLY A 92 2.23 2.04 13.85
N LEU A 93 3.23 1.55 14.59
CA LEU A 93 4.60 1.42 14.11
C LEU A 93 4.71 0.45 12.92
N TRP A 94 4.05 -0.71 12.98
CA TRP A 94 4.05 -1.69 11.89
C TRP A 94 3.46 -1.13 10.60
N HIS A 95 2.36 -0.38 10.68
CA HIS A 95 1.79 0.29 9.50
C HIS A 95 2.70 1.41 8.98
N ALA A 96 3.38 2.15 9.87
CA ALA A 96 4.34 3.15 9.45
C ALA A 96 5.52 2.50 8.70
N LEU A 97 6.02 1.36 9.18
CA LEU A 97 7.07 0.58 8.51
C LEU A 97 6.61 0.11 7.13
N LEU A 98 5.46 -0.56 7.04
CA LEU A 98 4.90 -1.03 5.77
C LEU A 98 4.72 0.11 4.77
N LEU A 99 4.14 1.24 5.19
CA LEU A 99 3.96 2.40 4.33
C LEU A 99 5.31 3.02 3.90
N SER A 100 6.30 3.05 4.79
CA SER A 100 7.63 3.58 4.46
C SER A 100 8.31 2.70 3.40
N VAL A 101 8.30 1.38 3.57
CA VAL A 101 8.87 0.44 2.60
C VAL A 101 8.08 0.50 1.28
N ALA A 102 6.74 0.56 1.35
CA ALA A 102 5.88 0.69 0.17
C ALA A 102 6.12 2.00 -0.61
N LEU A 103 6.58 3.08 0.05
CA LEU A 103 6.99 4.32 -0.61
C LEU A 103 8.35 4.17 -1.31
N LEU A 104 9.30 3.47 -0.69
CA LEU A 104 10.63 3.27 -1.25
C LEU A 104 10.60 2.46 -2.56
N ILE A 105 9.67 1.50 -2.67
CA ILE A 105 9.53 0.66 -3.87
C ILE A 105 9.33 1.49 -5.16
N PRO A 106 8.32 2.37 -5.31
CA PRO A 106 8.16 3.19 -6.50
C PRO A 106 9.14 4.37 -6.55
N LEU A 107 9.67 4.82 -5.41
CA LEU A 107 10.63 5.92 -5.37
C LEU A 107 11.95 5.57 -6.05
N ALA A 108 12.47 4.35 -5.84
CA ALA A 108 13.72 3.89 -6.44
C ALA A 108 13.72 3.94 -7.99
N PRO A 109 12.78 3.30 -8.72
CA PRO A 109 12.72 3.38 -10.17
C PRO A 109 12.33 4.78 -10.66
N TRP A 110 11.55 5.55 -9.90
CA TRP A 110 11.26 6.95 -10.26
C TRP A 110 12.54 7.80 -10.27
N LEU A 111 13.38 7.70 -9.24
CA LEU A 111 14.69 8.36 -9.19
C LEU A 111 15.64 7.84 -10.28
N ALA A 112 15.67 6.52 -10.52
CA ALA A 112 16.50 5.94 -11.59
C ALA A 112 16.16 6.55 -12.95
N ARG A 113 14.87 6.76 -13.25
CA ARG A 113 14.44 7.39 -14.51
C ARG A 113 14.83 8.85 -14.62
N MET A 114 14.78 9.60 -13.51
CA MET A 114 15.31 10.98 -13.49
C MET A 114 16.79 11.02 -13.84
N LEU A 115 17.58 10.08 -13.29
CA LEU A 115 19.01 9.96 -13.54
C LEU A 115 19.33 9.54 -14.98
N GLU A 116 18.49 8.69 -15.58
CA GLU A 116 18.59 8.27 -16.98
C GLU A 116 18.12 9.37 -17.97
N GLY A 117 17.69 10.54 -17.49
CA GLY A 117 17.15 11.61 -18.33
C GLY A 117 15.76 11.31 -18.91
N ARG A 118 15.07 10.32 -18.36
CA ARG A 118 13.78 9.80 -18.86
C ARG A 118 12.59 10.46 -18.17
N LEU A 119 12.51 11.79 -18.23
CA LEU A 119 11.56 12.59 -17.46
C LEU A 119 10.11 12.35 -17.90
N GLU A 120 9.89 12.27 -19.21
CA GLU A 120 8.57 12.03 -19.81
C GLU A 120 8.01 10.71 -19.31
N GLU A 121 8.85 9.68 -19.33
CA GLU A 121 8.54 8.36 -18.82
C GLU A 121 8.39 8.26 -17.29
N ALA A 122 8.93 9.21 -16.54
CA ALA A 122 8.87 9.21 -15.08
C ALA A 122 7.57 9.82 -14.54
N PHE A 123 6.87 10.63 -15.33
CA PHE A 123 5.58 11.24 -14.97
C PHE A 123 4.41 10.77 -15.82
N ALA A 124 4.66 10.16 -16.99
CA ALA A 124 3.60 9.69 -17.85
C ALA A 124 2.85 8.49 -17.25
N LEU A 125 1.51 8.59 -17.24
CA LEU A 125 0.61 7.50 -16.90
C LEU A 125 0.27 6.60 -18.11
N ALA A 126 0.64 7.05 -19.30
CA ALA A 126 0.48 6.35 -20.58
C ALA A 126 1.86 6.08 -21.21
N PRO A 127 1.96 5.18 -22.21
CA PRO A 127 3.20 4.99 -22.95
C PRO A 127 3.72 6.32 -23.49
N ALA A 128 4.90 6.73 -23.01
CA ALA A 128 5.61 7.93 -23.46
C ALA A 128 7.00 7.52 -23.91
N TYR A 129 7.48 8.19 -24.96
CA TYR A 129 8.81 8.01 -25.50
C TYR A 129 9.68 9.19 -25.05
N ASN A 130 10.88 8.92 -24.55
CA ASN A 130 11.80 10.00 -24.20
C ASN A 130 12.51 10.52 -25.44
N LEU A 131 12.67 11.83 -25.53
CA LEU A 131 13.38 12.48 -26.63
C LEU A 131 14.91 12.41 -26.43
N VAL A 132 15.36 12.40 -25.17
CA VAL A 132 16.76 12.30 -24.78
C VAL A 132 16.87 11.29 -23.64
N SER A 133 17.82 10.36 -23.71
CA SER A 133 18.11 9.42 -22.62
C SER A 133 19.61 9.23 -22.44
N ARG A 134 20.02 9.01 -21.19
CA ARG A 134 21.40 8.75 -20.75
C ARG A 134 21.42 7.44 -19.96
N PRO A 135 21.36 6.28 -20.65
CA PRO A 135 21.21 4.97 -20.01
C PRO A 135 22.46 4.54 -19.22
N GLU A 136 23.61 5.18 -19.45
CA GLU A 136 24.89 4.90 -18.80
C GLU A 136 24.97 5.56 -17.41
N ASN A 137 24.20 5.07 -16.44
CA ASN A 137 24.24 5.59 -15.06
C ASN A 137 24.25 4.47 -14.01
N ASP A 138 25.39 4.27 -13.37
CA ASP A 138 25.59 3.22 -12.35
C ASP A 138 24.61 3.32 -11.17
N LEU A 139 24.28 4.55 -10.75
CA LEU A 139 23.33 4.76 -9.65
C LEU A 139 21.91 4.39 -10.07
N ALA A 140 21.53 4.59 -11.33
CA ALA A 140 20.23 4.15 -11.85
C ALA A 140 20.12 2.61 -11.84
N TYR A 141 21.16 1.89 -12.28
CA TYR A 141 21.21 0.43 -12.20
C TYR A 141 21.14 -0.07 -10.76
N LEU A 142 21.86 0.59 -9.85
CA LEU A 142 21.80 0.27 -8.43
C LEU A 142 20.37 0.46 -7.91
N LEU A 143 19.73 1.60 -8.15
CA LEU A 143 18.35 1.85 -7.72
C LEU A 143 17.35 0.81 -8.25
N LEU A 144 17.49 0.36 -9.50
CA LEU A 144 16.65 -0.70 -10.07
C LEU A 144 16.93 -2.07 -9.44
N HIS A 145 18.19 -2.36 -9.07
CA HIS A 145 18.53 -3.55 -8.30
C HIS A 145 17.90 -3.52 -6.90
N TRP A 146 18.02 -2.39 -6.20
CA TRP A 146 17.41 -2.18 -4.89
C TRP A 146 15.88 -2.27 -4.94
N HIS A 147 15.24 -1.74 -5.99
CA HIS A 147 13.80 -1.88 -6.20
C HIS A 147 13.35 -3.35 -6.11
N ARG A 148 14.07 -4.26 -6.77
CA ARG A 148 13.78 -5.71 -6.70
C ARG A 148 14.00 -6.27 -5.29
N MET A 149 15.13 -5.97 -4.65
CA MET A 149 15.41 -6.46 -3.28
C MET A 149 14.38 -5.97 -2.26
N ILE A 150 13.97 -4.69 -2.35
CA ILE A 150 12.97 -4.10 -1.46
C ILE A 150 11.61 -4.78 -1.64
N ILE A 151 11.24 -5.17 -2.87
CA ILE A 151 10.00 -5.92 -3.11
C ILE A 151 10.01 -7.25 -2.36
N ASP A 152 11.09 -8.02 -2.41
CA ASP A 152 11.18 -9.32 -1.71
C ASP A 152 11.02 -9.16 -0.19
N GLY A 153 11.69 -8.15 0.38
CA GLY A 153 11.53 -7.79 1.80
C GLY A 153 10.11 -7.32 2.12
N PHE A 154 9.50 -6.51 1.25
CA PHE A 154 8.13 -6.03 1.42
C PHE A 154 7.11 -7.16 1.37
N LEU A 155 7.26 -8.13 0.45
CA LEU A 155 6.37 -9.29 0.36
C LEU A 155 6.42 -10.13 1.64
N THR A 156 7.58 -10.23 2.28
CA THR A 156 7.73 -10.89 3.58
C THR A 156 6.94 -10.15 4.67
N LEU A 157 7.12 -8.83 4.77
CA LEU A 157 6.38 -7.99 5.73
C LEU A 157 4.87 -8.01 5.49
N LEU A 158 4.46 -7.97 4.22
CA LEU A 158 3.07 -8.06 3.80
C LEU A 158 2.49 -9.44 4.15
N GLY A 159 3.26 -10.52 3.97
CA GLY A 159 2.87 -11.87 4.37
C GLY A 159 2.57 -11.96 5.85
N ILE A 160 3.44 -11.41 6.70
CA ILE A 160 3.21 -11.30 8.16
C ILE A 160 1.95 -10.49 8.45
N HIS A 161 1.75 -9.37 7.76
CA HIS A 161 0.56 -8.52 7.92
C HIS A 161 -0.74 -9.25 7.59
N VAL A 162 -0.78 -9.97 6.46
CA VAL A 162 -1.94 -10.76 6.03
C VAL A 162 -2.16 -11.94 6.98
N ALA A 163 -1.10 -12.65 7.38
CA ALA A 163 -1.19 -13.76 8.33
C ALA A 163 -1.76 -13.29 9.68
N ALA A 164 -1.31 -12.14 10.19
CA ALA A 164 -1.86 -11.56 11.41
C ALA A 164 -3.35 -11.20 11.25
N ALA A 165 -3.75 -10.60 10.13
CA ALA A 165 -5.15 -10.29 9.86
C ALA A 165 -6.03 -11.55 9.79
N LEU A 166 -5.53 -12.63 9.18
CA LEU A 166 -6.21 -13.92 9.11
C LEU A 166 -6.26 -14.61 10.48
N PHE A 167 -5.20 -14.53 11.27
CA PHE A 167 -5.17 -15.07 12.64
C PHE A 167 -6.23 -14.39 13.52
N HIS A 168 -6.37 -13.07 13.44
CA HIS A 168 -7.45 -12.34 14.11
C HIS A 168 -8.84 -12.79 13.64
N ALA A 169 -9.02 -13.05 12.34
CA ALA A 169 -10.32 -13.43 11.79
C ALA A 169 -10.70 -14.90 12.11
N VAL A 170 -9.76 -15.84 12.05
CA VAL A 170 -10.02 -17.28 12.15
C VAL A 170 -9.87 -17.79 13.58
N VAL A 171 -8.81 -17.38 14.28
CA VAL A 171 -8.47 -17.90 15.62
C VAL A 171 -9.12 -17.06 16.71
N LEU A 172 -8.84 -15.75 16.72
CA LEU A 172 -9.44 -14.85 17.71
C LEU A 172 -10.92 -14.54 17.42
N LYS A 173 -11.38 -14.81 16.19
CA LYS A 173 -12.74 -14.51 15.72
C LYS A 173 -13.11 -13.04 15.90
N ASP A 174 -12.12 -12.16 15.84
CA ASP A 174 -12.29 -10.71 15.91
C ASP A 174 -12.87 -10.18 14.60
N ARG A 175 -13.74 -9.17 14.70
CA ARG A 175 -14.35 -8.50 13.53
C ARG A 175 -13.39 -7.51 12.85
N LEU A 176 -12.07 -7.66 13.03
CA LEU A 176 -11.05 -6.75 12.49
C LEU A 176 -11.08 -6.70 10.96
N LEU A 177 -11.17 -7.87 10.33
CA LEU A 177 -11.22 -8.01 8.88
C LEU A 177 -12.57 -7.53 8.32
N SER A 178 -13.68 -7.84 8.99
CA SER A 178 -15.03 -7.36 8.63
C SER A 178 -15.16 -5.83 8.69
N ARG A 179 -14.48 -5.18 9.66
CA ARG A 179 -14.42 -3.70 9.75
C ARG A 179 -13.71 -3.05 8.57
N MET A 180 -12.82 -3.78 7.91
CA MET A 180 -12.10 -3.31 6.74
C MET A 180 -12.94 -3.47 5.46
N PHE A 181 -13.57 -4.63 5.26
CA PHE A 181 -14.30 -4.94 4.02
C PHE A 181 -15.76 -4.49 4.03
N CYS A 182 -16.51 -4.70 5.12
CA CYS A 182 -17.98 -4.54 5.13
C CYS A 182 -18.45 -3.27 5.84
N GLY A 183 -17.72 -2.79 6.86
CA GLY A 183 -17.99 -1.52 7.54
C GLY A 183 -19.36 -1.36 8.21
N ARG A 184 -20.19 -2.42 8.29
CA ARG A 184 -21.44 -2.38 9.06
C ARG A 184 -21.12 -2.37 10.57
N PRO A 185 -21.66 -1.40 11.34
CA PRO A 185 -21.72 -1.54 12.80
C PRO A 185 -22.58 -2.76 13.17
N PRO A 186 -22.39 -3.35 14.36
CA PRO A 186 -23.16 -4.51 14.79
C PRO A 186 -24.66 -4.21 14.80
N THR A 187 -25.45 -5.11 14.19
CA THR A 187 -26.79 -5.43 14.67
C THR A 187 -26.69 -6.34 15.87
#